data_AF-A0A4R2TL92-F1
#
_entry.id   AF-A0A4R2TL92-F1
#
_cell.length_a   1.000
_cell.length_b   1.000
_cell.length_c   1.000
_cell.angle_alpha   90.00
_cell.angle_beta   90.00
_cell.angle_gamma   90.00
#
_symmetry.space_group_name_H-M   'P 1'
#
loop_
_entity.id
_entity.type
_entity.pdbx_description
1 polymer ?
#
loop_
_entity_poly.entity_id
_entity_poly.type
_entity_poly.pdbx_seq_one_letter_code
_entity_poly.pdbx_strand_id
1 'polypeptide(L)'
;MLDGNWIAPKVELVREFATNALDAFAWMEEVDLQATYGTNAKYGGNVGTGTVLGAMWPRTHSFMTGAERISQLAKVAIENGVTIYTETRGTELIVSQSARVVGAKAVQADGTQITINATKGVVLATGGYSANVAMVKSFDK
;
A
#
# COMPACT_ATOMS: atom_id res chain seq x y z
N MET A 1 0.13 30.70 2.76
CA MET A 1 1.30 30.91 1.88
C MET A 1 2.25 29.79 2.21
N LEU A 2 2.67 28.98 1.25
CA LEU A 2 3.72 27.98 1.48
C LEU A 2 4.93 28.70 2.09
N ASP A 3 5.48 28.18 3.18
CA ASP A 3 6.60 28.77 3.94
C ASP A 3 7.94 28.79 3.18
N GLY A 4 7.90 28.60 1.85
CA GLY A 4 9.07 28.52 0.98
C GLY A 4 9.78 27.16 1.01
N ASN A 5 9.31 26.18 1.79
CA ASN A 5 9.93 24.86 1.82
C ASN A 5 9.60 24.06 0.56
N TRP A 6 10.64 23.71 -0.19
CA TRP A 6 10.53 22.85 -1.35
C TRP A 6 10.32 21.40 -0.92
N ILE A 7 9.17 20.83 -1.26
CA ILE A 7 8.89 19.41 -1.07
C ILE A 7 9.13 18.71 -2.40
N ALA A 8 10.16 17.87 -2.45
CA ALA A 8 10.46 17.01 -3.58
C ALA A 8 10.40 15.55 -3.16
N PRO A 9 10.01 14.64 -4.07
CA PRO A 9 10.16 13.22 -3.80
C PRO A 9 11.65 12.85 -3.75
N LYS A 10 11.97 11.87 -2.92
CA LYS A 10 13.31 11.27 -2.86
C LYS A 10 13.58 10.50 -4.16
N VAL A 11 14.63 10.88 -4.89
CA VAL A 11 14.90 10.39 -6.25
C VAL A 11 15.09 8.87 -6.29
N GLU A 12 15.74 8.31 -5.27
CA GLU A 12 15.95 6.87 -5.15
C GLU A 12 14.63 6.10 -5.07
N LEU A 13 13.64 6.61 -4.33
CA LEU A 13 12.32 5.98 -4.21
C LEU A 13 11.51 6.10 -5.50
N VAL A 14 11.58 7.26 -6.18
CA VAL A 14 10.91 7.45 -7.47
C VAL A 14 11.50 6.55 -8.53
N ARG A 15 12.83 6.38 -8.53
CA ARG A 15 13.51 5.47 -9.44
C ARG A 15 13.11 4.03 -9.18
N GLU A 16 13.09 3.60 -7.92
CA GLU A 16 12.63 2.24 -7.56
C GLU A 16 11.19 2.00 -8.04
N PHE A 17 10.29 2.94 -7.79
CA PHE A 17 8.91 2.85 -8.25
C PHE A 17 8.81 2.78 -9.79
N ALA A 18 9.54 3.62 -10.51
CA ALA A 18 9.48 3.66 -11.96
C ALA A 18 10.10 2.41 -12.62
N THR A 19 11.23 1.94 -12.10
CA THR A 19 11.95 0.77 -12.62
C THR A 19 11.14 -0.52 -12.42
N ASN A 20 10.53 -0.70 -11.24
CA ASN A 20 9.78 -1.92 -10.92
C ASN A 20 8.31 -1.86 -11.35
N ALA A 21 7.86 -0.80 -12.02
CA ALA A 21 6.46 -0.66 -12.41
C ALA A 21 5.99 -1.83 -13.29
N LEU A 22 6.79 -2.24 -14.28
CA LEU A 22 6.44 -3.36 -15.16
C LEU A 22 6.38 -4.69 -14.40
N ASP A 23 7.36 -4.96 -13.53
CA ASP A 23 7.41 -6.18 -12.73
C ASP A 23 6.19 -6.26 -11.79
N ALA A 24 5.73 -5.12 -11.25
CA ALA A 24 4.50 -5.07 -10.49
C ALA A 24 3.28 -5.45 -11.35
N PHE A 25 3.19 -5.01 -12.61
CA PHE A 25 2.11 -5.43 -13.51
C PHE A 25 2.16 -6.93 -13.82
N ALA A 26 3.35 -7.50 -14.02
CA ALA A 26 3.52 -8.94 -14.23
C ALA A 26 3.07 -9.75 -13.00
N TRP A 27 3.47 -9.34 -11.80
CA TRP A 27 3.01 -9.97 -10.56
C TRP A 27 1.49 -9.81 -10.37
N MET A 28 0.93 -8.65 -10.69
CA MET A 28 -0.52 -8.43 -10.61
C MET A 28 -1.29 -9.32 -11.59
N GLU A 29 -0.72 -9.66 -12.74
CA GLU A 29 -1.30 -10.67 -13.64
C GLU A 29 -1.22 -12.07 -13.01
N GLU A 30 -0.07 -12.45 -12.44
CA GLU A 30 0.14 -13.73 -11.75
C GLU A 30 -0.89 -13.97 -10.63
N VAL A 31 -1.23 -12.92 -9.86
CA VAL A 31 -2.23 -12.99 -8.78
C VAL A 31 -3.67 -12.70 -9.24
N ASP A 32 -3.92 -12.73 -10.56
CA ASP A 32 -5.23 -12.58 -11.20
C ASP A 32 -5.96 -11.26 -10.88
N LEU A 33 -5.22 -10.14 -10.85
CA LEU A 33 -5.79 -8.80 -10.74
C LEU A 33 -6.19 -8.19 -12.09
N GLN A 34 -6.21 -9.01 -13.16
CA GLN A 34 -6.54 -8.58 -14.51
C GLN A 34 -5.69 -7.39 -14.99
N ALA A 35 -4.46 -7.34 -14.49
CA ALA A 35 -3.46 -6.39 -14.93
C ALA A 35 -3.07 -6.71 -16.38
N THR A 36 -2.95 -5.67 -17.20
CA THR A 36 -2.50 -5.79 -18.59
C THR A 36 -1.42 -4.75 -18.84
N TYR A 37 -0.45 -5.09 -19.68
CA TYR A 37 0.71 -4.25 -19.97
C TYR A 37 1.16 -4.46 -21.43
N GLY A 38 2.15 -3.67 -21.86
CA GLY A 38 2.65 -3.69 -23.24
C GLY A 38 1.54 -3.36 -24.26
N THR A 39 1.45 -4.13 -25.34
CA THR A 39 0.44 -3.93 -26.40
C THR A 39 -0.98 -4.26 -25.94
N ASN A 40 -1.14 -4.99 -24.83
CA ASN A 40 -2.43 -5.42 -24.29
C ASN A 40 -2.94 -4.52 -23.17
N ALA A 41 -2.15 -3.50 -22.77
CA ALA A 41 -2.54 -2.52 -21.76
C ALA A 41 -3.94 -1.97 -22.06
N LYS A 42 -4.72 -1.70 -21.02
CA LYS A 42 -6.05 -1.13 -21.16
C LYS A 42 -6.17 0.17 -20.38
N TYR A 43 -6.96 1.10 -20.89
CA TYR A 43 -7.40 2.29 -20.17
C TYR A 43 -8.84 2.66 -20.57
N GLY A 44 -9.73 2.79 -19.58
CA GLY A 44 -11.14 3.12 -19.85
C GLY A 44 -11.86 2.13 -20.77
N GLY A 45 -11.51 0.84 -20.70
CA GLY A 45 -12.08 -0.22 -21.52
C GLY A 45 -11.46 -0.40 -22.92
N ASN A 46 -10.56 0.48 -23.34
CA ASN A 46 -9.91 0.42 -24.65
C ASN A 46 -8.46 -0.06 -24.54
N VAL A 47 -7.92 -0.64 -25.61
CA VAL A 47 -6.48 -0.99 -25.71
C VAL A 47 -5.65 0.29 -25.74
N GLY A 48 -4.57 0.31 -24.97
CA GLY A 48 -3.67 1.44 -24.78
C GLY A 48 -3.59 1.90 -23.32
N THR A 49 -2.80 2.94 -23.09
CA THR A 49 -2.66 3.61 -21.80
C THR A 49 -3.28 5.01 -21.83
N GLY A 50 -3.70 5.49 -20.66
CA GLY A 50 -4.26 6.82 -20.47
C GLY A 50 -3.20 7.86 -20.07
N THR A 51 -3.53 9.13 -20.30
CA THR A 51 -2.81 10.28 -19.73
C THR A 51 -3.73 10.97 -18.72
N VAL A 52 -3.25 11.19 -17.51
CA VAL A 52 -3.95 11.94 -16.44
C VAL A 52 -3.22 13.25 -16.17
N LEU A 53 -3.88 14.20 -15.49
CA LEU A 53 -3.30 15.51 -15.17
C LEU A 53 -1.93 15.35 -14.49
N GLY A 54 -0.93 16.09 -15.00
CA GLY A 54 0.46 16.02 -14.55
C GLY A 54 1.33 14.94 -15.21
N ALA A 55 0.79 14.13 -16.13
CA ALA A 55 1.58 13.18 -16.91
C ALA A 55 2.05 13.77 -18.24
N MET A 56 3.36 13.70 -18.50
CA MET A 56 3.95 14.08 -19.81
C MET A 56 3.67 13.07 -20.92
N TRP A 57 3.46 11.79 -20.56
CA TRP A 57 3.26 10.68 -21.48
C TRP A 57 2.17 9.72 -20.97
N PRO A 58 1.46 9.01 -21.86
CA PRO A 58 0.47 8.00 -21.47
C PRO A 58 1.10 6.86 -20.65
N ARG A 59 0.63 6.68 -19.40
CA ARG A 59 1.17 5.68 -18.45
C ARG A 59 0.14 5.12 -17.47
N THR A 60 -1.12 5.49 -17.62
CA THR A 60 -2.18 5.02 -16.72
C THR A 60 -2.84 3.77 -17.29
N HIS A 61 -2.98 2.74 -16.45
CA HIS A 61 -3.63 1.48 -16.79
C HIS A 61 -4.95 1.34 -16.02
N SER A 62 -5.92 0.66 -16.63
CA SER A 62 -7.13 0.15 -16.01
C SER A 62 -6.98 -1.36 -15.84
N PHE A 63 -7.38 -1.86 -14.67
CA PHE A 63 -7.38 -3.26 -14.26
C PHE A 63 -8.46 -3.42 -13.17
N MET A 64 -8.55 -4.60 -12.55
CA MET A 64 -9.58 -4.92 -11.55
C MET A 64 -9.88 -3.77 -10.57
N THR A 65 -11.17 -3.53 -10.34
CA THR A 65 -11.64 -2.41 -9.52
C THR A 65 -11.16 -2.53 -8.08
N GLY A 66 -11.12 -1.41 -7.34
CA GLY A 66 -10.68 -1.43 -5.94
C GLY A 66 -11.49 -2.37 -5.06
N ALA A 67 -12.81 -2.47 -5.26
CA ALA A 67 -13.69 -3.32 -4.46
C ALA A 67 -13.36 -4.82 -4.64
N GLU A 68 -13.19 -5.27 -5.89
CA GLU A 68 -12.88 -6.67 -6.20
C GLU A 68 -11.42 -7.01 -5.85
N ARG A 69 -10.51 -6.06 -6.06
CA ARG A 69 -9.07 -6.22 -5.83
C ARG A 69 -8.73 -6.61 -4.40
N ILE A 70 -9.38 -5.99 -3.41
CA ILE A 70 -9.09 -6.30 -2.01
C ILE A 70 -9.51 -7.74 -1.67
N SER A 71 -10.68 -8.17 -2.14
CA SER A 71 -11.13 -9.56 -1.95
C SER A 71 -10.21 -10.57 -2.62
N GLN A 72 -9.75 -10.29 -3.85
CA GLN A 72 -8.81 -11.15 -4.56
C GLN A 72 -7.45 -11.23 -3.85
N LEU A 73 -6.89 -10.10 -3.42
CA LEU A 73 -5.62 -10.09 -2.67
C LEU A 73 -5.74 -10.81 -1.33
N ALA A 74 -6.86 -10.66 -0.61
CA ALA A 74 -7.10 -11.38 0.64
C ALA A 74 -7.16 -12.90 0.41
N LYS A 75 -7.83 -13.33 -0.66
CA LYS A 75 -7.86 -14.74 -1.08
C LYS A 75 -6.44 -15.27 -1.35
N VAL A 76 -5.68 -14.59 -2.21
CA VAL A 76 -4.30 -14.98 -2.55
C VAL A 76 -3.42 -15.06 -1.29
N ALA A 77 -3.57 -14.12 -0.35
CA ALA A 77 -2.83 -14.15 0.91
C ALA A 77 -3.17 -15.40 1.74
N ILE A 78 -4.46 -15.74 1.89
CA ILE A 78 -4.91 -16.93 2.63
C ILE A 78 -4.42 -18.22 1.95
N GLU A 79 -4.48 -18.30 0.62
CA GLU A 79 -3.95 -19.44 -0.16
C GLU A 79 -2.44 -19.61 0.03
N ASN A 80 -1.71 -18.52 0.30
CA ASN A 80 -0.29 -18.54 0.67
C ASN A 80 -0.03 -18.70 2.19
N GLY A 81 -1.05 -19.07 2.96
CA GLY A 81 -0.93 -19.37 4.39
C GLY A 81 -0.87 -18.14 5.31
N VAL A 82 -1.24 -16.95 4.82
CA VAL A 82 -1.33 -15.75 5.65
C VAL A 82 -2.58 -15.84 6.54
N THR A 83 -2.40 -15.61 7.85
CA THR A 83 -3.52 -15.43 8.77
C THR A 83 -3.93 -13.96 8.80
N ILE A 84 -5.22 -13.70 8.56
CA ILE A 84 -5.79 -12.35 8.58
C ILE A 84 -6.68 -12.19 9.81
N TYR A 85 -6.41 -11.17 10.62
CA TYR A 85 -7.25 -10.76 11.74
C TYR A 85 -7.93 -9.43 11.40
N THR A 86 -9.24 -9.47 11.16
CA THR A 86 -10.08 -8.26 11.08
C THR A 86 -10.48 -7.79 12.47
N GLU A 87 -11.09 -6.61 12.56
CA GLU A 87 -11.53 -6.02 13.85
C GLU A 87 -10.40 -5.96 14.91
N THR A 88 -9.15 -5.90 14.46
CA THR A 88 -7.95 -6.00 15.31
C THR A 88 -7.03 -4.81 15.04
N ARG A 89 -6.99 -3.87 15.98
CA ARG A 89 -6.19 -2.65 15.85
C ARG A 89 -4.83 -2.82 16.49
N GLY A 90 -3.75 -2.74 15.71
CA GLY A 90 -2.39 -2.61 16.24
C GLY A 90 -2.22 -1.32 17.03
N THR A 91 -1.66 -1.40 18.24
CA THR A 91 -1.56 -0.26 19.17
C THR A 91 -0.12 0.13 19.49
N GLU A 92 0.77 -0.85 19.64
CA GLU A 92 2.15 -0.60 20.08
C GLU A 92 3.13 -1.55 19.38
N LEU A 93 4.34 -1.07 19.10
CA LEU A 93 5.46 -1.94 18.73
C LEU A 93 6.14 -2.48 19.99
N ILE A 94 6.56 -3.74 19.95
CA ILE A 94 7.34 -4.37 21.01
C ILE A 94 8.81 -4.28 20.62
N VAL A 95 9.61 -3.63 21.46
CA VAL A 95 11.04 -3.37 21.21
C VAL A 95 11.87 -4.09 22.27
N SER A 96 12.88 -4.84 21.84
CA SER A 96 13.82 -5.53 22.73
C SER A 96 14.80 -4.56 23.39
N GLN A 97 15.56 -5.05 24.37
CA GLN A 97 16.67 -4.31 24.99
C GLN A 97 17.77 -3.92 23.97
N SER A 98 17.88 -4.63 22.85
CA SER A 98 18.79 -4.30 21.76
C SER A 98 18.21 -3.32 20.72
N ALA A 99 17.14 -2.61 21.06
CA ALA A 99 16.43 -1.67 20.18
C ALA A 99 15.83 -2.29 18.90
N ARG A 100 15.68 -3.63 18.85
CA ARG A 100 15.06 -4.33 17.72
C ARG A 100 13.55 -4.46 17.92
N VAL A 101 12.77 -4.17 16.89
CA VAL A 101 11.33 -4.49 16.88
C VAL A 101 11.15 -6.01 16.77
N VAL A 102 10.49 -6.60 17.76
CA VAL A 102 10.30 -8.06 17.91
C VAL A 102 8.84 -8.48 17.95
N GLY A 103 7.92 -7.54 17.74
CA GLY A 103 6.49 -7.82 17.77
C GLY A 103 5.63 -6.57 17.80
N ALA A 104 4.33 -6.77 18.01
CA ALA A 104 3.35 -5.72 18.19
C ALA A 104 2.26 -6.15 19.18
N LYS A 105 1.66 -5.18 19.85
CA LYS A 105 0.40 -5.35 20.57
C LYS A 105 -0.76 -4.92 19.67
N ALA A 106 -1.89 -5.57 19.85
CA ALA A 106 -3.14 -5.20 19.21
C ALA A 106 -4.32 -5.40 20.17
N VAL A 107 -5.43 -4.76 19.86
CA VAL A 107 -6.69 -4.87 20.61
C VAL A 107 -7.81 -5.17 19.63
N GLN A 108 -8.58 -6.23 19.90
CA GLN A 108 -9.78 -6.55 19.14
C GLN A 108 -10.94 -5.60 19.50
N ALA A 109 -11.94 -5.51 18.63
CA ALA A 109 -13.13 -4.68 18.85
C ALA A 109 -13.89 -5.03 20.16
N ASP A 110 -13.80 -6.27 20.64
CA ASP A 110 -14.39 -6.73 21.90
C ASP A 110 -13.54 -6.41 23.15
N GLY A 111 -12.38 -5.78 22.97
CA GLY A 111 -11.43 -5.43 24.03
C GLY A 111 -10.34 -6.48 24.28
N THR A 112 -10.37 -7.64 23.60
CA THR A 112 -9.36 -8.70 23.74
C THR A 112 -7.98 -8.16 23.38
N GLN A 113 -7.03 -8.33 24.32
CA GLN A 113 -5.64 -7.93 24.14
C GLN A 113 -4.87 -9.03 23.40
N ILE A 114 -4.14 -8.66 22.34
CA ILE A 114 -3.34 -9.57 21.53
C ILE A 114 -1.87 -9.13 21.58
N THR A 115 -0.98 -10.10 21.76
CA THR A 115 0.46 -9.93 21.59
C THR A 115 0.93 -10.79 20.42
N ILE A 116 1.55 -10.17 19.43
CA ILE A 116 2.10 -10.83 18.25
C ILE A 116 3.62 -10.77 18.33
N ASN A 117 4.27 -11.92 18.46
CA ASN A 117 5.72 -12.03 18.41
C ASN A 117 6.17 -12.22 16.95
N ALA A 118 7.09 -11.37 16.49
CA ALA A 118 7.60 -11.37 15.13
C ALA A 118 9.07 -11.77 15.09
N THR A 119 9.38 -12.88 14.42
CA THR A 119 10.76 -13.40 14.33
C THR A 119 11.61 -12.65 13.33
N LYS A 120 11.02 -12.07 12.28
CA LYS A 120 11.72 -11.35 11.20
C LYS A 120 11.61 -9.83 11.35
N GLY A 121 10.40 -9.32 11.52
CA GLY A 121 10.14 -7.89 11.70
C GLY A 121 8.65 -7.56 11.60
N VAL A 122 8.34 -6.27 11.65
CA VAL A 122 6.97 -5.71 11.53
C VAL A 122 6.93 -4.75 10.35
N VAL A 123 5.90 -4.86 9.51
CA VAL A 123 5.65 -3.96 8.38
C VAL A 123 4.46 -3.07 8.71
N LEU A 124 4.64 -1.75 8.71
CA LEU A 124 3.55 -0.79 8.88
C LEU A 124 2.97 -0.42 7.52
N ALA A 125 1.74 -0.86 7.25
CA ALA A 125 1.00 -0.60 6.02
C ALA A 125 -0.39 0.03 6.31
N THR A 126 -0.43 0.97 7.25
CA THR A 126 -1.69 1.52 7.84
C THR A 126 -2.31 2.68 7.07
N GLY A 127 -1.81 3.00 5.88
CA GLY A 127 -2.31 4.12 5.07
C GLY A 127 -1.88 5.50 5.57
N GLY A 128 -2.58 6.54 5.10
CA GLY A 128 -2.33 7.95 5.43
C GLY A 128 -3.20 8.49 6.56
N TYR A 129 -3.04 9.78 6.87
CA TYR A 129 -3.76 10.49 7.95
C TYR A 129 -4.80 11.50 7.45
N SER A 130 -5.21 11.44 6.18
CA SER A 130 -6.11 12.43 5.56
C SER A 130 -7.49 12.54 6.21
N ALA A 131 -7.98 11.48 6.87
CA ALA A 131 -9.23 11.49 7.62
C ALA A 131 -9.10 12.08 9.04
N ASN A 132 -7.89 12.36 9.52
CA ASN A 132 -7.65 12.98 10.82
C ASN A 132 -7.52 14.50 10.67
N VAL A 133 -8.64 15.22 10.86
CA VAL A 133 -8.72 16.68 10.69
C VAL A 133 -7.69 17.43 11.54
N ALA A 134 -7.43 16.98 12.77
CA ALA A 134 -6.47 17.64 13.66
C ALA A 134 -5.03 17.49 13.14
N MET A 135 -4.65 16.31 12.67
CA MET A 135 -3.34 16.10 12.04
C MET A 135 -3.22 16.86 10.72
N VAL A 136 -4.23 16.77 9.84
CA VAL A 136 -4.23 17.52 8.58
C VAL A 136 -4.01 19.00 8.85
N LYS A 137 -4.80 19.62 9.75
CA LYS A 137 -4.62 21.04 10.12
C LYS A 137 -3.23 21.36 10.70
N SER A 138 -2.58 20.40 11.36
CA SER A 138 -1.27 20.60 11.98
C SER A 138 -0.12 20.50 10.97
N PHE A 139 -0.29 19.71 9.91
CA PHE A 139 0.77 19.42 8.92
C PHE A 139 0.54 20.06 7.54
N ASP A 140 -0.69 20.45 7.22
CA ASP A 140 -1.06 21.18 6.01
C ASP A 140 -0.96 22.68 6.29
N LYS A 141 0.21 23.25 5.95
CA LYS A 141 0.60 24.65 6.23
C LYS A 141 0.36 25.57 5.04
#